data_AF-A0A8C0VZJ4-F1
#
_entry.id   AF-A0A8C0VZJ4-F1
#
_cell.length_a   1.000
_cell.length_b   1.000
_cell.length_c   1.000
_cell.angle_alpha   90.00
_cell.angle_beta   90.00
_cell.angle_gamma   90.00
#
_symmetry.space_group_name_H-M   'P 1'
#
loop_
_entity.id
_entity.type
_entity.pdbx_description
1 polymer ?
#
loop_
_entity_poly.entity_id
_entity_poly.type
_entity_poly.pdbx_seq_one_letter_code
_entity_poly.pdbx_strand_id
1 'polypeptide(L)'
;MPESLLYCSLHDPVSPCPAGYVTNKSVSVWGVGGRVEMTVSKFMAIQQALQPDWFQCLSDGEAFCEEATSMKRARKAVDRSLLFLDNCLQLQEESEILQKSMIIGVIEGGNVIEERLRSARETAKRPVGGFLLDGFQGNLTTLETRLHLLSSVTAELPEDKPRLICGVSRPDEVLECIERGVDLFESFFPYQVTERGCALTFSFDYQPNPE
;
A
#
# COMPACT_ATOMS: atom_id res chain seq x y z
N MET A 1 15.54 -9.09 -16.67
CA MET A 1 14.61 -8.90 -17.80
C MET A 1 14.48 -7.40 -17.99
N PRO A 2 15.28 -6.77 -18.88
CA PRO A 2 15.41 -5.30 -18.93
C PRO A 2 14.15 -4.57 -19.41
N GLU A 3 13.29 -5.24 -20.19
CA GLU A 3 12.03 -4.69 -20.71
C GLU A 3 10.84 -4.91 -19.75
N SER A 4 11.07 -5.51 -18.58
CA SER A 4 10.00 -5.79 -17.61
C SER A 4 9.67 -4.55 -16.81
N LEU A 5 8.38 -4.27 -16.65
CA LEU A 5 7.92 -3.26 -15.71
C LEU A 5 7.88 -3.81 -14.29
N LEU A 6 8.36 -3.02 -13.33
CA LEU A 6 8.46 -3.38 -11.92
C LEU A 6 7.78 -2.35 -11.02
N TYR A 7 6.90 -2.85 -10.14
CA TYR A 7 6.42 -2.13 -8.96
C TYR A 7 7.12 -2.67 -7.72
N CYS A 8 7.82 -1.80 -6.98
CA CYS A 8 8.48 -2.14 -5.73
C CYS A 8 7.60 -1.77 -4.52
N SER A 9 6.93 -2.75 -3.92
CA SER A 9 6.27 -2.60 -2.63
C SER A 9 7.30 -2.59 -1.48
N LEU A 10 6.89 -2.12 -0.30
CA LEU A 10 7.75 -2.06 0.88
C LEU A 10 7.86 -3.42 1.60
N HIS A 11 6.75 -4.15 1.65
CA HIS A 11 6.64 -5.43 2.36
C HIS A 11 6.15 -6.52 1.41
N ASP A 12 6.60 -7.76 1.67
CA ASP A 12 6.02 -8.95 1.05
C ASP A 12 4.68 -9.27 1.75
N PRO A 13 3.53 -9.26 1.04
CA PRO A 13 2.23 -9.53 1.64
C PRO A 13 2.07 -10.96 2.17
N VAL A 14 2.94 -11.90 1.76
CA VAL A 14 2.88 -13.29 2.22
C VAL A 14 3.66 -13.51 3.51
N SER A 15 4.70 -12.71 3.74
CA SER A 15 5.63 -12.88 4.86
C SER A 15 5.33 -11.86 5.97
N PRO A 16 4.66 -12.25 7.07
CA PRO A 16 4.30 -11.32 8.12
C PRO A 16 5.55 -10.72 8.76
N CYS A 17 5.62 -9.38 8.78
CA CYS A 17 6.68 -8.64 9.45
C CYS A 17 6.27 -8.32 10.90
N PRO A 18 7.18 -8.44 11.89
CA PRO A 18 6.93 -7.94 13.23
C PRO A 18 6.62 -6.43 13.22
N ALA A 19 5.51 -6.03 13.85
CA ALA A 19 5.16 -4.63 14.04
C ALA A 19 5.99 -3.98 15.18
N GLY A 20 5.92 -2.66 15.29
CA GLY A 20 6.54 -1.87 16.36
C GLY A 20 7.91 -1.30 16.01
N TYR A 21 8.29 -1.32 14.73
CA TYR A 21 9.60 -0.86 14.26
C TYR A 21 9.52 0.37 13.34
N VAL A 22 8.36 1.03 13.29
CA VAL A 22 8.21 2.33 12.61
C VAL A 22 8.45 3.50 13.57
N THR A 23 9.48 4.28 13.25
CA THR A 23 9.86 5.49 13.98
C THR A 23 9.58 6.74 13.14
N ASN A 24 9.91 7.93 13.67
CA ASN A 24 9.84 9.16 12.86
C ASN A 24 11.00 9.26 11.85
N LYS A 25 12.00 8.39 11.94
CA LYS A 25 13.23 8.46 11.15
C LYS A 25 13.40 7.28 10.20
N SER A 26 12.76 6.16 10.51
CA SER A 26 13.00 4.90 9.85
C SER A 26 11.79 3.97 9.88
N VAL A 27 11.74 3.10 8.89
CA VAL A 27 10.86 1.92 8.80
C VAL A 27 11.76 0.71 8.63
N SER A 28 11.37 -0.43 9.20
CA SER A 28 12.13 -1.68 9.05
C SER A 28 11.40 -2.66 8.14
N VAL A 29 12.16 -3.43 7.38
CA VAL A 29 11.70 -4.58 6.61
C VAL A 29 12.46 -5.83 7.04
N TRP A 30 11.90 -7.01 6.76
CA TRP A 30 12.52 -8.30 7.09
C TRP A 30 12.69 -9.12 5.84
N GLY A 31 13.92 -9.53 5.57
CA GLY A 31 14.23 -10.53 4.55
C GLY A 31 14.70 -11.84 5.20
N VAL A 32 15.13 -12.78 4.36
CA VAL A 32 15.71 -14.05 4.81
C VAL A 32 16.91 -13.86 5.75
N GLY A 33 17.68 -12.77 5.56
CA GLY A 33 18.81 -12.40 6.40
C GLY A 33 18.47 -11.62 7.68
N GLY A 34 17.18 -11.42 7.98
CA GLY A 34 16.71 -10.67 9.14
C GLY A 34 16.33 -9.22 8.86
N ARG A 35 16.35 -8.39 9.91
CA ARG A 35 15.84 -7.00 9.88
C ARG A 35 16.79 -6.06 9.15
N VAL A 36 16.23 -5.24 8.27
CA VAL A 36 16.89 -4.09 7.64
C VAL A 36 16.14 -2.82 8.03
N GLU A 37 16.77 -1.97 8.84
CA GLU A 37 16.25 -0.64 9.14
C GLU A 37 16.60 0.33 8.01
N MET A 38 15.62 1.10 7.55
CA MET A 38 15.74 2.05 6.45
C MET A 38 15.32 3.44 6.90
N THR A 39 16.28 4.37 6.92
CA THR A 39 15.98 5.81 6.87
C THR A 39 15.51 6.19 5.46
N VAL A 40 14.91 7.36 5.29
CA VAL A 40 14.52 7.87 3.96
C VAL A 40 15.70 7.87 2.97
N SER A 41 16.88 8.35 3.39
CA SER A 41 18.08 8.35 2.54
C SER A 41 18.54 6.94 2.15
N LYS A 42 18.53 5.99 3.08
CA LYS A 42 18.88 4.60 2.80
C LYS A 42 17.86 3.93 1.89
N PHE A 43 16.58 4.19 2.11
CA PHE A 43 15.49 3.73 1.26
C PHE A 43 15.68 4.24 -0.18
N MET A 44 15.89 5.55 -0.37
CA MET A 44 16.11 6.13 -1.70
C MET A 44 17.38 5.60 -2.38
N ALA A 45 18.46 5.36 -1.63
CA ALA A 45 19.66 4.73 -2.17
C ALA A 45 19.39 3.29 -2.66
N ILE A 46 18.52 2.54 -1.98
CA ILE A 46 18.06 1.23 -2.45
C ILE A 46 17.24 1.38 -3.73
N GLN A 47 16.31 2.34 -3.79
CA GLN A 47 15.52 2.58 -5.00
C GLN A 47 16.41 2.95 -6.20
N GLN A 48 17.45 3.77 -6.00
CA GLN A 48 18.43 4.10 -7.04
C GLN A 48 19.17 2.86 -7.57
N ALA A 49 19.40 1.86 -6.71
CA ALA A 49 20.00 0.60 -7.13
C ALA A 49 19.01 -0.31 -7.88
N LEU A 50 17.74 -0.33 -7.46
CA LEU A 50 16.68 -1.17 -8.04
C LEU A 50 16.13 -0.62 -9.36
N GLN A 51 16.02 0.71 -9.48
CA GLN A 51 15.49 1.44 -10.63
C GLN A 51 14.11 0.92 -11.09
N PRO A 52 13.13 0.76 -10.18
CA PRO A 52 11.81 0.26 -10.57
C PRO A 52 11.06 1.33 -11.37
N ASP A 53 10.12 0.90 -12.21
CA ASP A 53 9.20 1.83 -12.87
C ASP A 53 8.35 2.53 -11.81
N TRP A 54 7.75 1.80 -10.88
CA TRP A 54 6.97 2.35 -9.77
C TRP A 54 7.52 1.88 -8.42
N PHE A 55 7.47 2.72 -7.40
CA PHE A 55 7.77 2.26 -6.04
C PHE A 55 6.85 2.88 -4.99
N GLN A 56 6.44 2.06 -4.03
CA GLN A 56 5.74 2.49 -2.84
C GLN A 56 6.62 3.45 -2.05
N CYS A 57 6.11 4.62 -1.68
CA CYS A 57 6.80 5.50 -0.75
C CYS A 57 6.98 4.83 0.62
N LEU A 58 8.08 5.11 1.31
CA LEU A 58 8.24 4.76 2.72
C LEU A 58 7.05 5.31 3.53
N SER A 59 6.37 4.45 4.31
CA SER A 59 5.14 4.80 5.02
C SER A 59 5.04 4.16 6.41
N ASP A 60 4.14 4.68 7.24
CA ASP A 60 3.81 4.13 8.56
C ASP A 60 2.46 3.39 8.53
N GLY A 61 2.48 2.17 8.01
CA GLY A 61 1.32 1.27 7.91
C GLY A 61 0.88 0.65 9.25
N GLU A 62 1.63 0.78 10.35
CA GLU A 62 1.36 0.01 11.58
C GLU A 62 0.20 0.57 12.44
N ALA A 63 -0.58 1.53 11.95
CA ALA A 63 -1.69 2.12 12.71
C ALA A 63 -2.89 1.17 12.89
N PHE A 64 -3.06 0.19 12.00
CA PHE A 64 -4.14 -0.80 12.06
C PHE A 64 -3.80 -2.02 12.93
N CYS A 65 -2.57 -2.14 13.44
CA CYS A 65 -2.12 -3.30 14.20
C CYS A 65 -2.75 -3.42 15.61
N GLU A 66 -3.52 -2.42 16.05
CA GLU A 66 -4.24 -2.41 17.32
C GLU A 66 -5.76 -2.41 17.09
N GLU A 67 -6.50 -3.23 17.85
CA GLU A 67 -7.96 -3.39 17.75
C GLU A 67 -8.73 -2.07 17.96
N ALA A 68 -8.15 -1.15 18.74
CA ALA A 68 -8.63 0.21 18.89
C ALA A 68 -7.51 1.22 18.57
N THR A 69 -7.37 1.58 17.29
CA THR A 69 -6.42 2.61 16.89
C THR A 69 -6.74 3.93 17.58
N SER A 70 -5.85 4.39 18.46
CA SER A 70 -6.01 5.73 19.05
C SER A 70 -5.91 6.81 17.98
N MET A 71 -6.73 7.86 18.12
CA MET A 71 -6.66 9.08 17.34
C MET A 71 -5.21 9.60 17.21
N LYS A 72 -4.46 9.58 18.31
CA LYS A 72 -3.05 9.99 18.35
C LYS A 72 -2.16 9.12 17.46
N ARG A 73 -2.39 7.80 17.42
CA ARG A 73 -1.60 6.86 16.60
C ARG A 73 -1.90 7.01 15.11
N ALA A 74 -3.17 7.15 14.75
CA ALA A 74 -3.62 7.40 13.38
C ALA A 74 -3.02 8.70 12.83
N ARG A 75 -3.13 9.80 13.59
CA ARG A 75 -2.53 11.09 13.20
C ARG A 75 -1.03 10.99 12.97
N LYS A 76 -0.33 10.30 13.87
CA LYS A 76 1.12 10.10 13.78
C LYS A 76 1.51 9.31 12.52
N ALA A 77 0.73 8.31 12.14
CA ALA A 77 0.97 7.54 10.91
C ALA A 77 0.89 8.44 9.68
N VAL A 78 -0.19 9.21 9.57
CA VAL A 78 -0.39 10.15 8.46
C VAL A 78 0.72 11.20 8.41
N ASP A 79 1.07 11.82 9.54
CA ASP A 79 2.12 12.85 9.58
C ASP A 79 3.50 12.30 9.20
N ARG A 80 3.82 11.08 9.63
CA ARG A 80 5.07 10.38 9.26
C ARG A 80 5.11 10.06 7.78
N SER A 81 4.03 9.50 7.23
CA SER A 81 3.97 9.13 5.81
C SER A 81 4.05 10.35 4.90
N LEU A 82 3.40 11.48 5.27
CA LEU A 82 3.55 12.73 4.52
C LEU A 82 4.99 13.27 4.61
N LEU A 83 5.61 13.24 5.79
CA LEU A 83 7.01 13.64 5.95
C LEU A 83 7.96 12.76 5.13
N PHE A 84 7.74 11.44 5.11
CA PHE A 84 8.53 10.52 4.29
C PHE A 84 8.31 10.78 2.79
N LEU A 85 7.07 11.02 2.38
CA LEU A 85 6.74 11.34 0.99
C LEU A 85 7.43 12.60 0.50
N ASP A 86 7.31 13.70 1.25
CA ASP A 86 7.91 14.97 0.89
C ASP A 86 9.45 14.85 0.79
N ASN A 87 10.08 14.11 1.71
CA ASN A 87 11.52 13.85 1.66
C ASN A 87 11.94 12.90 0.51
N CYS A 88 11.14 11.88 0.19
CA CYS A 88 11.43 10.98 -0.93
C CYS A 88 11.32 11.70 -2.27
N LEU A 89 10.30 12.55 -2.44
CA LEU A 89 10.11 13.39 -3.62
C LEU A 89 11.30 14.35 -3.82
N GLN A 90 11.76 15.01 -2.75
CA GLN A 90 12.94 15.87 -2.83
C GLN A 90 14.19 15.10 -3.29
N LEU A 91 14.47 13.94 -2.68
CA LEU A 91 15.62 13.11 -3.07
C LEU A 91 15.48 12.50 -4.47
N GLN A 92 14.25 12.29 -4.94
CA GLN A 92 13.99 11.84 -6.31
C GLN A 92 14.31 12.95 -7.31
N GLU A 93 13.92 14.20 -7.03
CA GLU A 93 14.22 15.36 -7.88
C GLU A 93 15.74 15.55 -8.05
N GLU A 94 16.52 15.30 -7.00
CA GLU A 94 17.99 15.36 -7.01
C GLU A 94 18.65 14.14 -7.68
N SER A 95 17.89 13.09 -8.04
CA SER A 95 18.42 11.83 -8.57
C SER A 95 18.18 11.69 -10.06
N GLU A 96 19.25 11.73 -10.87
CA GLU A 96 19.16 11.54 -12.32
C GLU A 96 18.62 10.15 -12.71
N ILE A 97 18.94 9.12 -11.92
CA ILE A 97 18.61 7.72 -12.21
C ILE A 97 17.11 7.44 -11.99
N LEU A 98 16.49 8.11 -11.01
CA LEU A 98 15.07 7.90 -10.64
C LEU A 98 14.09 8.82 -11.36
N GLN A 99 14.54 9.63 -12.32
CA GLN A 99 13.67 10.57 -13.05
C GLN A 99 12.55 9.88 -13.85
N LYS A 100 12.75 8.63 -14.24
CA LYS A 100 11.74 7.83 -14.95
C LYS A 100 10.87 6.98 -14.01
N SER A 101 11.27 6.86 -12.75
CA SER A 101 10.53 6.12 -11.75
C SER A 101 9.37 6.97 -11.23
N MET A 102 8.28 6.33 -10.83
CA MET A 102 7.10 7.00 -10.25
C MET A 102 6.92 6.59 -8.80
N ILE A 103 6.80 7.60 -7.92
CA ILE A 103 6.42 7.37 -6.52
C ILE A 103 4.92 7.12 -6.43
N ILE A 104 4.55 6.06 -5.72
CA ILE A 104 3.18 5.78 -5.28
C ILE A 104 3.02 6.31 -3.86
N GLY A 105 2.12 7.28 -3.67
CA GLY A 105 1.79 7.83 -2.37
C GLY A 105 0.99 6.83 -1.54
N VAL A 106 1.20 6.76 -0.23
CA VAL A 106 0.54 5.77 0.63
C VAL A 106 -0.50 6.46 1.52
N ILE A 107 -1.73 5.94 1.48
CA ILE A 107 -2.83 6.45 2.28
C ILE A 107 -2.90 5.67 3.59
N GLU A 108 -2.65 6.37 4.69
CA GLU A 108 -2.64 5.84 6.06
C GLU A 108 -3.81 6.40 6.89
N GLY A 109 -3.79 6.16 8.20
CA GLY A 109 -4.79 6.67 9.15
C GLY A 109 -5.50 5.57 9.94
N GLY A 110 -5.16 4.30 9.70
CA GLY A 110 -5.74 3.15 10.40
C GLY A 110 -7.26 3.12 10.26
N ASN A 111 -7.97 2.90 11.37
CA ASN A 111 -9.44 2.83 11.42
C ASN A 111 -10.12 4.18 11.73
N VAL A 112 -9.39 5.30 11.68
CA VAL A 112 -9.95 6.63 12.01
C VAL A 112 -10.30 7.39 10.72
N ILE A 113 -11.60 7.55 10.47
CA ILE A 113 -12.12 8.14 9.23
C ILE A 113 -11.55 9.54 8.96
N GLU A 114 -11.47 10.42 9.96
CA GLU A 114 -11.00 11.79 9.75
C GLU A 114 -9.53 11.81 9.31
N GLU A 115 -8.69 10.91 9.83
CA GLU A 115 -7.28 10.83 9.45
C GLU A 115 -7.09 10.14 8.11
N ARG A 116 -7.94 9.17 7.77
CA ARG A 116 -7.98 8.54 6.44
C ARG A 116 -8.30 9.56 5.34
N LEU A 117 -9.36 10.35 5.54
CA LEU A 117 -9.72 11.43 4.60
C LEU A 117 -8.63 12.51 4.54
N ARG A 118 -8.02 12.86 5.68
CA ARG A 118 -6.88 13.78 5.70
C ARG A 118 -5.68 13.22 4.93
N SER A 119 -5.34 11.95 5.12
CA SER A 119 -4.25 11.29 4.40
C SER A 119 -4.49 11.28 2.91
N ALA A 120 -5.70 10.94 2.46
CA ALA A 120 -6.10 10.97 1.05
C ALA A 120 -5.92 12.37 0.45
N ARG A 121 -6.54 13.39 1.05
CA ARG A 121 -6.51 14.78 0.58
C ARG A 121 -5.09 15.36 0.57
N GLU A 122 -4.31 15.12 1.61
CA GLU A 122 -2.94 15.65 1.68
C GLU A 122 -2.01 14.96 0.70
N THR A 123 -2.10 13.64 0.56
CA THR A 123 -1.26 12.87 -0.37
C THR A 123 -1.59 13.25 -1.82
N ALA A 124 -2.87 13.47 -2.15
CA ALA A 124 -3.32 13.88 -3.48
C ALA A 124 -2.77 15.26 -3.92
N LYS A 125 -2.32 16.11 -2.99
CA LYS A 125 -1.66 17.39 -3.32
C LYS A 125 -0.24 17.22 -3.84
N ARG A 126 0.39 16.05 -3.63
CA ARG A 126 1.76 15.78 -4.09
C ARG A 126 1.76 15.19 -5.51
N PRO A 127 2.84 15.38 -6.29
CA PRO A 127 2.97 14.86 -7.65
C PRO A 127 3.28 13.35 -7.67
N VAL A 128 2.46 12.53 -6.99
CA VAL A 128 2.58 11.07 -7.02
C VAL A 128 1.91 10.48 -8.25
N GLY A 129 2.40 9.33 -8.72
CA GLY A 129 1.88 8.61 -9.89
C GLY A 129 0.60 7.82 -9.63
N GLY A 130 0.29 7.56 -8.37
CA GLY A 130 -0.88 6.80 -7.94
C GLY A 130 -0.92 6.70 -6.42
N PHE A 131 -1.89 5.96 -5.90
CA PHE A 131 -2.13 5.83 -4.46
C PHE A 131 -2.17 4.37 -4.03
N LEU A 132 -1.41 4.01 -3.00
CA LEU A 132 -1.53 2.75 -2.30
C LEU A 132 -2.46 2.92 -1.10
N LEU A 133 -3.50 2.09 -1.05
CA LEU A 133 -4.45 1.98 0.04
C LEU A 133 -3.92 0.92 1.03
N ASP A 134 -3.14 1.36 2.03
CA ASP A 134 -2.55 0.46 3.03
C ASP A 134 -3.48 0.29 4.24
N GLY A 135 -3.33 -0.80 4.98
CA GLY A 135 -4.03 -1.06 6.25
C GLY A 135 -5.50 -1.41 6.11
N PHE A 136 -5.92 -1.96 4.96
CA PHE A 136 -7.26 -2.51 4.74
C PHE A 136 -7.29 -4.04 4.85
N GLN A 137 -6.14 -4.70 4.92
CA GLN A 137 -5.96 -6.12 5.14
C GLN A 137 -6.29 -6.55 6.58
N GLY A 138 -6.79 -7.77 6.77
CA GLY A 138 -6.97 -8.39 8.09
C GLY A 138 -8.41 -8.43 8.63
N ASN A 139 -8.56 -8.96 9.85
CA ASN A 139 -9.83 -9.39 10.46
C ASN A 139 -10.21 -8.63 11.73
N LEU A 140 -9.43 -7.61 12.14
CA LEU A 140 -9.63 -6.90 13.41
C LEU A 140 -10.88 -6.00 13.40
N THR A 141 -11.35 -5.60 12.22
CA THR A 141 -12.60 -4.85 12.04
C THR A 141 -13.53 -5.59 11.08
N THR A 142 -14.84 -5.35 11.22
CA THR A 142 -15.84 -6.00 10.35
C THR A 142 -15.57 -5.63 8.89
N LEU A 143 -15.81 -6.59 7.98
CA LEU A 143 -15.66 -6.37 6.54
C LEU A 143 -16.42 -5.12 6.09
N GLU A 144 -17.67 -4.95 6.54
CA GLU A 144 -18.50 -3.78 6.24
C GLU A 144 -17.85 -2.46 6.65
N THR A 145 -17.23 -2.39 7.84
CA THR A 145 -16.56 -1.17 8.31
C THR A 145 -15.36 -0.82 7.43
N ARG A 146 -14.53 -1.82 7.07
CA ARG A 146 -13.38 -1.61 6.19
C ARG A 146 -13.80 -1.16 4.80
N LEU A 147 -14.86 -1.76 4.28
CA LEU A 147 -15.42 -1.45 2.97
C LEU A 147 -16.03 -0.03 2.93
N HIS A 148 -16.72 0.40 3.98
CA HIS A 148 -17.22 1.78 4.08
C HIS A 148 -16.09 2.81 4.18
N LEU A 149 -15.04 2.48 4.94
CA LEU A 149 -13.84 3.31 5.05
C LEU A 149 -13.13 3.43 3.69
N LEU A 150 -12.99 2.31 2.97
CA LEU A 150 -12.38 2.24 1.65
C LEU A 150 -13.11 3.14 0.65
N SER A 151 -14.44 3.02 0.54
CA SER A 151 -15.23 3.87 -0.37
C SER A 151 -15.14 5.35 -0.03
N SER A 152 -15.05 5.68 1.26
CA SER A 152 -14.91 7.08 1.71
C SER A 152 -13.54 7.65 1.32
N VAL A 153 -12.49 6.83 1.35
CA VAL A 153 -11.15 7.23 0.92
C VAL A 153 -11.06 7.38 -0.58
N THR A 154 -11.55 6.42 -1.37
CA THR A 154 -11.42 6.48 -2.83
C THR A 154 -12.23 7.63 -3.43
N ALA A 155 -13.32 8.06 -2.78
CA ALA A 155 -14.08 9.25 -3.17
C ALA A 155 -13.28 10.57 -3.04
N GLU A 156 -12.22 10.61 -2.23
CA GLU A 156 -11.36 11.78 -2.06
C GLU A 156 -10.14 11.78 -3.01
N LEU A 157 -9.89 10.66 -3.70
CA LEU A 157 -8.74 10.49 -4.58
C LEU A 157 -9.11 10.84 -6.02
N PRO A 158 -8.23 11.54 -6.75
CA PRO A 158 -8.51 11.93 -8.13
C PRO A 158 -8.69 10.71 -9.03
N GLU A 159 -9.63 10.80 -9.97
CA GLU A 159 -10.05 9.68 -10.84
C GLU A 159 -9.05 9.38 -11.97
N ASP A 160 -8.15 10.30 -12.28
CA ASP A 160 -7.15 10.18 -13.34
C ASP A 160 -5.87 9.44 -12.91
N LYS A 161 -5.82 8.93 -11.67
CA LYS A 161 -4.67 8.21 -11.12
C LYS A 161 -5.07 6.85 -10.53
N PRO A 162 -4.24 5.81 -10.74
CA PRO A 162 -4.54 4.47 -10.28
C PRO A 162 -4.48 4.34 -8.75
N ARG A 163 -5.36 3.48 -8.23
CA ARG A 163 -5.49 3.12 -6.82
C ARG A 163 -5.10 1.65 -6.64
N LEU A 164 -3.97 1.43 -5.97
CA LEU A 164 -3.44 0.13 -5.62
C LEU A 164 -3.92 -0.23 -4.20
N ILE A 165 -4.11 -1.52 -3.91
CA ILE A 165 -4.33 -2.02 -2.54
C ILE A 165 -3.34 -3.15 -2.24
N CYS A 166 -2.80 -3.17 -1.02
CA CYS A 166 -1.91 -4.24 -0.57
C CYS A 166 -2.63 -5.18 0.41
N GLY A 167 -2.18 -6.44 0.46
CA GLY A 167 -2.70 -7.45 1.38
C GLY A 167 -4.11 -7.96 1.06
N VAL A 168 -4.67 -7.63 -0.11
CA VAL A 168 -5.98 -8.12 -0.60
C VAL A 168 -5.79 -8.83 -1.94
N SER A 169 -6.06 -10.13 -1.96
CA SER A 169 -5.83 -10.98 -3.16
C SER A 169 -6.87 -12.10 -3.34
N ARG A 170 -7.73 -12.35 -2.34
CA ARG A 170 -8.77 -13.38 -2.45
C ARG A 170 -9.89 -12.88 -3.38
N PRO A 171 -10.41 -13.71 -4.32
CA PRO A 171 -11.31 -13.22 -5.37
C PRO A 171 -12.55 -12.46 -4.89
N ASP A 172 -13.17 -12.89 -3.78
CA ASP A 172 -14.31 -12.22 -3.17
C ASP A 172 -13.96 -10.83 -2.63
N GLU A 173 -12.81 -10.68 -1.96
CA GLU A 173 -12.35 -9.38 -1.44
C GLU A 173 -11.92 -8.44 -2.58
N VAL A 174 -11.35 -8.99 -3.66
CA VAL A 174 -10.99 -8.24 -4.87
C VAL A 174 -12.24 -7.60 -5.49
N LEU A 175 -13.32 -8.36 -5.67
CA LEU A 175 -14.57 -7.85 -6.24
C LEU A 175 -15.16 -6.71 -5.40
N GLU A 176 -15.22 -6.87 -4.08
CA GLU A 176 -15.71 -5.83 -3.17
C GLU A 176 -14.87 -4.54 -3.25
N CYS A 177 -13.56 -4.66 -3.43
CA CYS A 177 -12.68 -3.49 -3.57
C CYS A 177 -12.82 -2.83 -4.94
N ILE A 178 -13.02 -3.60 -6.02
CA ILE A 178 -13.29 -3.08 -7.37
C ILE A 178 -14.55 -2.22 -7.35
N GLU A 179 -15.64 -2.70 -6.74
CA GLU A 179 -16.89 -1.93 -6.61
C GLU A 179 -16.72 -0.59 -5.88
N ARG A 180 -15.62 -0.44 -5.14
CA ARG A 180 -15.28 0.76 -4.36
C ARG A 180 -14.17 1.59 -4.99
N GLY A 181 -13.80 1.27 -6.24
CA GLY A 181 -12.90 2.09 -7.05
C GLY A 181 -11.42 1.78 -6.88
N VAL A 182 -11.05 0.56 -6.45
CA VAL A 182 -9.66 0.07 -6.46
C VAL A 182 -9.34 -0.55 -7.81
N ASP A 183 -8.17 -0.25 -8.37
CA ASP A 183 -7.79 -0.62 -9.74
C ASP A 183 -6.79 -1.79 -9.81
N LEU A 184 -5.85 -1.86 -8.85
CA LEU A 184 -4.71 -2.77 -8.91
C LEU A 184 -4.54 -3.55 -7.60
N PHE A 185 -4.29 -4.85 -7.74
CA PHE A 185 -4.21 -5.82 -6.65
C PHE A 185 -2.93 -6.65 -6.73
N GLU A 186 -2.45 -7.10 -5.59
CA GLU A 186 -1.38 -8.09 -5.51
C GLU A 186 -1.93 -9.49 -5.80
N SER A 187 -1.17 -10.32 -6.53
CA SER A 187 -1.58 -11.66 -6.95
C SER A 187 -0.94 -12.77 -6.11
N PHE A 188 -0.78 -12.54 -4.80
CA PHE A 188 -0.14 -13.50 -3.90
C PHE A 188 -1.04 -14.68 -3.49
N PHE A 189 -2.37 -14.59 -3.66
CA PHE A 189 -3.29 -15.67 -3.30
C PHE A 189 -3.02 -16.99 -4.09
N PRO A 190 -2.84 -16.97 -5.42
CA PRO A 190 -2.38 -18.15 -6.17
C PRO A 190 -1.05 -18.74 -5.68
N TYR A 191 -0.10 -17.90 -5.26
CA TYR A 191 1.15 -18.37 -4.65
C TYR A 191 0.88 -19.11 -3.35
N GLN A 192 0.08 -18.53 -2.43
CA GLN A 192 -0.30 -19.19 -1.18
C GLN A 192 -1.04 -20.52 -1.39
N VAL A 193 -1.84 -20.62 -2.45
CA VAL A 193 -2.54 -21.87 -2.83
C VAL A 193 -1.54 -22.92 -3.29
N THR A 194 -0.52 -22.51 -4.04
CA THR A 194 0.55 -23.39 -4.54
C THR A 194 1.42 -23.92 -3.40
N GLU A 195 1.84 -23.06 -2.46
CA GLU A 195 2.70 -23.44 -1.33
C GLU A 195 2.07 -24.50 -0.41
N ARG A 196 0.73 -24.58 -0.38
CA ARG A 196 -0.01 -25.63 0.36
C ARG A 196 -0.40 -26.84 -0.50
N GLY A 197 0.14 -26.96 -1.72
CA GLY A 197 -0.09 -28.10 -2.61
C GLY A 197 -1.52 -28.19 -3.16
N CYS A 198 -2.22 -27.06 -3.30
CA CYS A 198 -3.57 -27.00 -3.84
C CYS A 198 -3.60 -26.39 -5.23
N ALA A 199 -4.72 -26.58 -5.95
CA ALA A 199 -5.01 -25.92 -7.22
C ALA A 199 -6.30 -25.10 -7.09
N LEU A 200 -6.34 -23.92 -7.72
CA LEU A 200 -7.56 -23.11 -7.84
C LEU A 200 -8.49 -23.74 -8.88
N THR A 201 -9.73 -24.00 -8.50
CA THR A 201 -10.73 -24.67 -9.35
C THR A 201 -12.11 -23.99 -9.34
N PHE A 202 -12.21 -22.78 -8.77
CA PHE A 202 -13.47 -22.03 -8.75
C PHE A 202 -13.83 -21.56 -10.18
N SER A 203 -15.12 -21.59 -10.52
CA SER A 203 -15.60 -21.03 -11.79
C SER A 203 -15.71 -19.51 -11.68
N PHE A 204 -15.35 -18.84 -12.77
CA PHE A 204 -15.52 -17.40 -12.97
C PHE A 204 -16.38 -17.11 -14.21
N ASP A 205 -17.08 -18.14 -14.73
CA ASP A 205 -17.97 -18.00 -15.86
C ASP A 205 -19.19 -17.17 -15.44
N TYR A 206 -19.05 -15.85 -15.54
CA TYR A 206 -20.12 -14.90 -15.34
C TYR A 206 -20.86 -14.73 -16.67
N GLN A 207 -22.15 -15.07 -16.69
CA GLN A 207 -23.03 -14.71 -17.80
C GLN A 207 -23.64 -13.34 -17.51
N PRO A 208 -23.23 -12.27 -18.22
CA PRO A 208 -23.87 -10.97 -18.07
C PRO A 208 -25.26 -11.06 -18.70
N ASN A 209 -26.28 -11.27 -17.85
CA ASN A 209 -27.70 -11.47 -18.16
C ASN A 209 -28.08 -12.75 -18.95
N PRO A 210 -28.88 -13.65 -18.36
CA PRO A 210 -29.70 -14.61 -19.10
C PRO A 210 -31.09 -14.07 -19.51
N GLU A 211 -31.39 -12.78 -19.30
CA GLU A 211 -32.62 -12.09 -19.75
C GLU A 211 -32.35 -10.98 -20.78
#